data_AF-A0A814SX07-F1
#
_entry.id   AF-A0A814SX07-F1
#
_cell.length_a   1.000
_cell.length_b   1.000
_cell.length_c   1.000
_cell.angle_alpha   90.00
_cell.angle_beta   90.00
_cell.angle_gamma   90.00
#
_symmetry.space_group_name_H-M   'P 1'
#
loop_
_entity.id
_entity.type
_entity.pdbx_description
1 polymer ?
#
loop_
_entity_poly.entity_id
_entity_poly.type
_entity_poly.pdbx_seq_one_letter_code
_entity_poly.pdbx_strand_id
1 'polypeptide(L)'
;MVMEPVALSHIQRRRPKSSLYQAMVLSTPSIAISQRPSFIQYILVKTFGYLAPYFRLSLSGNKDKKEYSSDKSEVEKYRVDTLVYDRWPASTVSMFLQLRYEFESTIIVFPVPTLIQHGSKDTTTPVKLVHTFVSYGSNMTVLKPLGKPS
;
A
#
# COMPACT_ATOMS: atom_id res chain seq x y z
N MET A 1 -8.41 -3.83 -5.15
CA MET A 1 -7.32 -4.83 -5.00
C MET A 1 -6.18 -4.19 -4.21
N VAL A 2 -5.75 -4.74 -3.07
CA VAL A 2 -4.67 -4.18 -2.23
C VAL A 2 -3.88 -5.34 -1.63
N MET A 3 -2.86 -5.87 -2.33
CA MET A 3 -1.91 -6.84 -1.76
C MET A 3 -0.49 -6.24 -1.58
N GLU A 4 -0.27 -5.04 -2.10
CA GLU A 4 1.05 -4.42 -2.21
C GLU A 4 1.71 -4.03 -0.88
N PRO A 5 0.99 -3.66 0.19
CA PRO A 5 1.65 -3.35 1.45
C PRO A 5 2.43 -4.53 2.01
N VAL A 6 2.00 -5.75 1.72
CA VAL A 6 2.64 -6.97 2.19
C VAL A 6 3.92 -7.25 1.41
N ALA A 7 3.92 -7.06 0.09
CA ALA A 7 5.11 -7.23 -0.74
C ALA A 7 6.22 -6.25 -0.35
N LEU A 8 5.86 -4.98 -0.12
CA LEU A 8 6.80 -3.96 0.31
C LEU A 8 7.36 -4.26 1.71
N SER A 9 6.49 -4.61 2.66
CA SER A 9 6.89 -5.00 4.02
C SER A 9 7.81 -6.23 4.02
N HIS A 10 7.53 -7.21 3.17
CA HIS A 10 8.33 -8.42 3.02
C HIS A 10 9.76 -8.11 2.57
N ILE A 11 9.91 -7.29 1.53
CA ILE A 11 11.22 -6.89 1.00
C ILE A 11 12.00 -6.05 2.03
N GLN A 12 11.33 -5.14 2.74
CA GLN A 12 11.97 -4.32 3.78
C GLN A 12 12.48 -5.16 4.96
N ARG A 13 11.63 -6.07 5.48
CA ARG A 13 11.99 -6.92 6.63
C ARG A 13 13.12 -7.87 6.30
N ARG A 14 13.20 -8.32 5.04
CA ARG A 14 14.23 -9.25 4.58
C ARG A 14 15.56 -8.60 4.20
N ARG A 15 15.75 -7.27 4.41
CA ARG A 15 16.97 -6.46 4.20
C ARG A 15 18.05 -7.17 3.37
N PRO A 16 18.39 -6.71 2.16
CA PRO A 16 18.87 -7.53 1.04
C PRO A 16 20.05 -8.42 1.44
N LYS A 17 19.76 -9.57 2.03
CA LYS A 17 20.74 -10.63 2.27
C LYS A 17 20.78 -11.61 1.09
N SER A 18 20.11 -11.29 -0.01
CA SER A 18 19.93 -12.24 -1.10
C SER A 18 20.04 -11.59 -2.47
N SER A 19 20.91 -12.19 -3.29
CA SER A 19 20.92 -12.17 -4.75
C SER A 19 19.61 -12.61 -5.43
N LEU A 20 18.54 -12.89 -4.65
CA LEU A 20 17.26 -13.42 -5.14
C LEU A 20 16.36 -12.38 -5.83
N TYR A 21 16.50 -11.08 -5.50
CA TYR A 21 15.65 -10.03 -6.06
C TYR A 21 16.52 -9.04 -6.83
N GLN A 22 16.30 -8.93 -8.15
CA GLN A 22 17.09 -8.06 -9.02
C GLN A 22 16.46 -6.68 -9.21
N ALA A 23 15.12 -6.61 -9.22
CA ALA A 23 14.36 -5.38 -9.37
C ALA A 23 12.94 -5.56 -8.81
N MET A 24 12.24 -4.45 -8.60
CA MET A 24 10.85 -4.43 -8.19
C MET A 24 10.05 -3.49 -9.11
N VAL A 25 8.84 -3.91 -9.48
CA VAL A 25 7.87 -3.06 -10.20
C VAL A 25 6.63 -2.94 -9.32
N LEU A 26 6.24 -1.70 -9.03
CA LEU A 26 5.07 -1.37 -8.21
C LEU A 26 4.06 -0.62 -9.07
N SER A 27 2.82 -1.07 -9.12
CA SER A 27 1.75 -0.45 -9.92
C SER A 27 0.66 0.06 -9.02
N THR A 28 0.52 1.38 -8.92
CA THR A 28 -0.40 2.09 -8.00
C THR A 28 -0.20 1.67 -6.54
N PRO A 29 1.05 1.72 -6.02
CA PRO A 29 1.34 1.16 -4.70
C PRO A 29 0.57 1.85 -3.59
N SER A 30 -0.15 1.04 -2.82
CA SER A 30 -0.89 1.48 -1.63
C SER A 30 0.00 1.74 -0.41
N ILE A 31 0.89 2.72 -0.51
CA ILE A 31 1.89 3.04 0.53
C ILE A 31 1.30 3.92 1.65
N ALA A 32 0.25 4.67 1.36
CA ALA A 32 -0.36 5.60 2.29
C ALA A 32 -1.89 5.41 2.39
N ILE A 33 -2.48 5.98 3.45
CA ILE A 33 -3.91 5.96 3.70
C ILE A 33 -4.52 7.17 3.00
N SER A 34 -5.25 6.94 1.91
CA SER A 34 -5.93 8.00 1.15
C SER A 34 -7.01 8.71 1.98
N GLN A 35 -7.75 7.94 2.79
CA GLN A 35 -8.75 8.46 3.72
C GLN A 35 -8.50 7.87 5.11
N ARG A 36 -7.99 8.69 6.02
CA ARG A 36 -7.73 8.24 7.40
C ARG A 36 -9.05 7.87 8.08
N PRO A 37 -9.17 6.64 8.62
CA PRO A 37 -10.34 6.28 9.40
C PRO A 37 -10.42 7.17 10.65
N SER A 38 -11.63 7.38 11.16
CA SER A 38 -11.79 8.02 12.46
C SER A 38 -11.14 7.17 13.56
N PHE A 39 -10.78 7.78 14.69
CA PHE A 39 -10.21 7.06 15.83
C PHE A 39 -11.09 5.89 16.29
N ILE A 40 -12.42 6.08 16.29
CA ILE A 40 -13.39 5.04 16.62
C ILE A 40 -13.32 3.89 15.60
N GLN A 41 -13.30 4.21 14.31
CA GLN A 41 -13.17 3.19 13.26
C GLN A 41 -11.85 2.42 13.37
N TYR A 42 -10.76 3.11 13.69
CA TYR A 42 -9.45 2.48 13.91
C TYR A 42 -9.52 1.47 15.08
N ILE A 43 -10.08 1.87 16.22
CA ILE A 43 -10.26 0.99 17.38
C ILE A 43 -11.13 -0.20 17.01
N LEU A 44 -12.28 0.01 16.36
CA LEU A 44 -13.17 -1.08 15.98
C LEU A 44 -12.45 -2.09 15.08
N VAL A 45 -11.75 -1.63 14.05
CA VAL A 45 -10.98 -2.51 13.15
C VAL A 45 -9.91 -3.29 13.91
N LYS A 46 -9.19 -2.68 14.85
CA LYS A 46 -8.20 -3.36 15.71
C LYS A 46 -8.85 -4.42 16.60
N THR A 47 -9.94 -4.06 17.29
CA THR A 47 -10.67 -4.94 18.20
C THR A 47 -11.26 -6.14 17.45
N PHE A 48 -11.94 -5.92 16.33
CA PHE A 48 -12.46 -7.00 15.50
C PHE A 48 -11.35 -7.84 14.88
N GLY A 49 -10.23 -7.23 14.48
CA GLY A 49 -9.07 -7.95 13.97
C GLY A 49 -8.50 -8.96 14.97
N TYR A 50 -8.63 -8.68 16.28
CA TYR A 50 -8.18 -9.58 17.36
C TYR A 50 -9.29 -10.56 17.81
N LEU A 51 -10.49 -10.05 18.14
CA LEU A 51 -11.56 -10.85 18.75
C LEU A 51 -12.35 -11.69 17.74
N ALA A 52 -12.52 -11.19 16.52
CA ALA A 52 -13.30 -11.86 15.48
C ALA A 52 -12.57 -11.75 14.13
N PRO A 53 -11.37 -12.35 13.98
CA PRO A 53 -10.49 -12.14 12.83
C PRO A 53 -11.13 -12.49 11.49
N TYR A 54 -12.06 -13.45 11.48
CA TYR A 54 -12.78 -13.91 10.30
C TYR A 54 -14.03 -13.08 9.97
N PHE A 55 -14.41 -12.14 10.85
CA PHE A 55 -15.56 -11.27 10.62
C PHE A 55 -15.30 -10.42 9.37
N ARG A 56 -16.25 -10.45 8.43
CA ARG A 56 -16.08 -9.84 7.12
C ARG A 56 -16.56 -8.40 7.13
N LEU A 57 -15.62 -7.46 7.11
CA LEU A 57 -15.89 -6.03 7.00
C LEU A 57 -16.12 -5.65 5.54
N SER A 58 -17.19 -4.91 5.27
CA SER A 58 -17.41 -4.29 3.97
C SER A 58 -16.49 -3.08 3.84
N LEU A 59 -15.59 -3.10 2.87
CA LEU A 59 -14.83 -1.91 2.52
C LEU A 59 -15.64 -1.11 1.49
N SER A 60 -15.59 0.22 1.56
CA SER A 60 -16.12 1.16 0.56
C SER A 60 -15.29 1.08 -0.72
N GLY A 61 -15.39 -0.06 -1.38
CA GLY A 61 -14.67 -0.39 -2.61
C GLY A 61 -15.66 -0.61 -3.74
N ASN A 62 -16.40 -1.71 -3.72
CA ASN A 62 -17.06 -2.19 -4.94
C ASN A 62 -18.46 -1.61 -5.17
N LYS A 63 -19.18 -1.23 -4.11
CA LYS A 63 -20.57 -0.73 -4.18
C LYS A 63 -20.67 0.78 -4.32
N ASP A 64 -19.67 1.50 -3.85
CA ASP A 64 -19.58 2.94 -4.03
C ASP A 64 -19.04 3.19 -5.44
N LYS A 65 -19.58 4.19 -6.13
CA LYS A 65 -19.31 4.56 -7.54
C LYS A 65 -17.86 5.01 -7.81
N LYS A 66 -16.85 4.36 -7.23
CA LYS A 66 -15.44 4.65 -7.48
C LYS A 66 -15.08 4.13 -8.87
N GLU A 67 -14.64 5.04 -9.73
CA GLU A 67 -14.12 4.71 -11.05
C GLU A 67 -12.71 4.14 -10.87
N TYR A 68 -12.59 2.81 -10.99
CA TYR A 68 -11.30 2.10 -10.93
C TYR A 68 -10.46 2.28 -12.20
N SER A 69 -11.15 2.47 -13.33
CA SER A 69 -10.57 2.65 -14.65
C SER A 69 -11.43 3.63 -15.43
N SER A 70 -10.80 4.34 -16.37
CA SER A 70 -11.51 5.16 -17.36
C SER A 70 -12.27 4.30 -18.36
N ASP A 71 -11.84 3.05 -18.54
CA ASP A 71 -12.50 2.09 -19.42
C ASP A 71 -13.67 1.42 -18.69
N LYS A 72 -14.89 1.78 -19.10
CA LYS A 72 -16.12 1.24 -18.54
C LYS A 72 -16.27 -0.25 -18.76
N SER A 73 -15.72 -0.79 -19.85
CA SER A 73 -15.80 -2.22 -20.15
C SER A 73 -14.99 -3.05 -19.15
N GLU A 74 -13.80 -2.57 -18.77
CA GLU A 74 -12.96 -3.18 -17.74
C GLU A 74 -13.58 -3.06 -16.34
N VAL A 75 -14.20 -1.93 -16.02
CA VAL A 75 -14.94 -1.77 -14.76
C VAL A 75 -16.09 -2.76 -14.65
N GLU A 76 -16.82 -2.99 -15.75
CA GLU A 76 -17.94 -3.93 -15.73
C GLU A 76 -17.46 -5.38 -15.60
N LYS A 77 -16.40 -5.77 -16.32
CA LYS A 77 -15.75 -7.08 -16.13
C LYS A 77 -15.35 -7.30 -14.67
N TYR A 78 -14.75 -6.30 -14.04
CA TYR A 78 -14.35 -6.37 -12.63
C TYR A 78 -15.55 -6.53 -11.68
N ARG A 79 -16.70 -5.92 -11.97
CA ARG A 79 -17.90 -6.00 -11.13
C ARG A 79 -18.57 -7.37 -11.18
N VAL A 80 -18.59 -7.99 -12.35
CA VAL A 80 -19.23 -9.31 -12.55
C VAL A 80 -18.30 -10.48 -12.25
N ASP A 81 -17.01 -10.21 -12.02
CA ASP A 81 -16.03 -11.25 -11.68
C ASP A 81 -16.34 -11.88 -10.31
N THR A 82 -16.72 -13.15 -10.33
CA THR A 82 -17.05 -13.95 -9.13
C THR A 82 -15.87 -14.14 -8.17
N LEU A 83 -14.63 -13.97 -8.64
CA LEU A 83 -13.43 -14.06 -7.82
C LEU A 83 -13.12 -12.75 -7.07
N VAL A 84 -13.75 -11.64 -7.47
CA VAL A 84 -13.58 -10.33 -6.84
C VAL A 84 -14.58 -10.18 -5.70
N TYR A 85 -14.08 -9.87 -4.50
CA TYR A 85 -14.91 -9.66 -3.31
C TYR A 85 -14.61 -8.34 -2.60
N ASP A 86 -15.68 -7.69 -2.16
CA ASP A 86 -15.69 -6.40 -1.46
C ASP A 86 -15.56 -6.53 0.06
N ARG A 87 -15.66 -7.75 0.57
CA ARG A 87 -15.64 -8.02 2.00
C ARG A 87 -14.37 -8.71 2.42
N TRP A 88 -13.65 -8.10 3.34
CA TRP A 88 -12.35 -8.57 3.79
C TRP A 88 -12.42 -9.00 5.26
N PRO A 89 -11.69 -10.06 5.65
CA PRO A 89 -11.57 -10.41 7.06
C PRO A 89 -11.03 -9.22 7.87
N ALA A 90 -11.59 -9.00 9.06
CA ALA A 90 -11.21 -7.90 9.93
C ALA A 90 -9.71 -7.92 10.27
N SER A 91 -9.13 -9.12 10.41
CA SER A 91 -7.69 -9.29 10.60
C SER A 91 -6.87 -8.73 9.43
N THR A 92 -7.28 -8.99 8.19
CA THR A 92 -6.62 -8.48 6.99
C THR A 92 -6.75 -6.96 6.88
N VAL A 93 -7.93 -6.41 7.16
CA VAL A 93 -8.15 -4.95 7.17
C VAL A 93 -7.29 -4.27 8.23
N SER A 94 -7.25 -4.84 9.44
CA SER A 94 -6.40 -4.39 10.55
C SER A 94 -4.92 -4.42 10.19
N MET A 95 -4.45 -5.51 9.56
CA MET A 95 -3.07 -5.64 9.09
C MET A 95 -2.73 -4.56 8.06
N PHE A 96 -3.57 -4.36 7.04
CA PHE A 96 -3.31 -3.32 6.04
C PHE A 96 -3.29 -1.92 6.63
N LEU A 97 -4.21 -1.64 7.56
CA LEU A 97 -4.24 -0.34 8.23
C LEU A 97 -2.95 -0.10 9.01
N GLN A 98 -2.48 -1.12 9.76
CA GLN A 98 -1.22 -1.05 10.49
C GLN A 98 -0.01 -0.85 9.56
N LEU A 99 0.10 -1.63 8.48
CA LEU A 99 1.20 -1.51 7.52
C LEU A 99 1.25 -0.12 6.88
N ARG A 100 0.09 0.45 6.53
CA ARG A 100 0.04 1.80 5.95
C ARG A 100 0.44 2.88 6.96
N TYR A 101 0.01 2.78 8.22
CA TYR A 101 0.50 3.70 9.26
C TYR A 101 2.01 3.59 9.46
N GLU A 102 2.54 2.36 9.46
CA GLU A 102 3.98 2.10 9.56
C GLU A 102 4.74 2.72 8.38
N PHE A 103 4.21 2.63 7.16
CA PHE A 103 4.80 3.23 5.97
C PHE A 103 4.74 4.74 5.94
N GLU A 104 3.67 5.36 6.47
CA GLU A 104 3.59 6.81 6.61
C GLU A 104 4.61 7.35 7.63
N SER A 105 4.93 6.56 8.66
CA SER A 105 5.87 6.95 9.71
C SER A 105 7.33 6.55 9.46
N THR A 106 7.59 5.75 8.43
CA THR A 106 8.93 5.16 8.18
C THR A 106 9.46 5.58 6.83
N ILE A 107 10.73 5.98 6.77
CA ILE A 107 11.41 6.15 5.49
C ILE A 107 11.59 4.77 4.86
N ILE A 108 10.90 4.53 3.75
CA ILE A 108 11.03 3.26 3.03
C ILE A 108 12.24 3.32 2.14
N VAL A 109 13.19 2.45 2.44
CA VAL A 109 14.36 2.21 1.60
C VAL A 109 14.05 1.06 0.66
N PHE A 110 14.23 1.29 -0.64
CA PHE A 110 14.16 0.25 -1.64
C PHE A 110 15.52 -0.42 -1.79
N PRO A 111 15.66 -1.69 -1.40
CA PRO A 111 16.96 -2.36 -1.43
C PRO A 111 17.38 -2.83 -2.83
N VAL A 112 16.50 -2.67 -3.82
CA VAL A 112 16.69 -3.08 -5.22
C VAL A 112 16.21 -1.96 -6.15
N PRO A 113 16.70 -1.90 -7.40
CA PRO A 113 16.14 -1.03 -8.43
C PRO A 113 14.62 -1.16 -8.49
N THR A 114 13.92 -0.04 -8.35
CA THR A 114 12.45 -0.04 -8.23
C THR A 114 11.84 0.90 -9.26
N LEU A 115 10.91 0.36 -10.06
CA LEU A 115 10.04 1.14 -10.94
C LEU A 115 8.68 1.29 -10.27
N ILE A 116 8.20 2.54 -10.15
CA ILE A 116 6.86 2.84 -9.64
C ILE A 116 6.02 3.42 -10.78
N GLN A 117 4.92 2.74 -11.11
CA GLN A 117 3.94 3.18 -12.08
C GLN A 117 2.70 3.68 -11.35
N HIS A 118 2.18 4.84 -11.73
CA HIS A 118 1.04 5.43 -11.03
C HIS A 118 0.21 6.34 -11.95
N GLY A 119 -1.12 6.23 -11.86
CA GLY A 119 -2.04 7.10 -12.57
C GLY A 119 -2.13 8.49 -11.93
N SER A 120 -2.10 9.56 -12.73
CA SER A 120 -2.20 10.94 -12.22
C SER A 120 -3.57 11.28 -11.62
N LYS A 121 -4.62 10.57 -12.05
CA LYS A 121 -6.02 10.74 -11.61
C LYS A 121 -6.51 9.64 -10.66
N ASP A 122 -5.61 8.82 -10.13
CA ASP A 122 -5.98 7.77 -9.18
C ASP A 122 -6.49 8.39 -7.87
N THR A 123 -7.74 8.08 -7.54
CA THR A 123 -8.45 8.55 -6.33
C THR A 123 -8.35 7.56 -5.18
N THR A 124 -7.98 6.30 -5.45
CA THR A 124 -7.84 5.24 -4.45
C THR A 124 -6.52 5.40 -3.70
N THR A 125 -5.46 5.68 -4.45
CA THR A 125 -4.10 5.93 -3.97
C THR A 125 -3.63 7.24 -4.57
N PRO A 126 -3.69 8.38 -3.87
CA PRO A 126 -3.30 9.66 -4.46
C PRO A 126 -1.82 9.73 -4.84
N VAL A 127 -1.53 10.09 -6.11
CA VAL A 127 -0.16 10.16 -6.66
C VAL A 127 0.77 11.08 -5.87
N LYS A 128 0.21 12.14 -5.25
CA LYS A 128 0.97 13.06 -4.39
C LYS A 128 1.68 12.34 -3.25
N LEU A 129 1.02 11.35 -2.65
CA LEU A 129 1.59 10.58 -1.54
C LEU A 129 2.79 9.74 -2.02
N VAL A 130 2.70 9.18 -3.22
CA VAL A 130 3.80 8.44 -3.86
C VAL A 130 4.97 9.37 -4.22
N HIS A 131 4.70 10.58 -4.71
CA HIS A 131 5.76 11.57 -4.99
C HIS A 131 6.48 12.01 -3.71
N THR A 132 5.73 12.40 -2.68
CA THR A 132 6.29 12.76 -1.36
C THR A 132 7.22 11.67 -0.86
N PHE A 133 6.75 10.43 -0.99
CA PHE A 133 7.48 9.25 -0.59
C PHE A 133 8.78 8.99 -1.38
N VAL A 134 8.73 9.07 -2.71
CA VAL A 134 9.94 8.93 -3.56
C VAL A 134 10.95 10.03 -3.25
N SER A 135 10.51 11.27 -3.04
CA SER A 135 11.39 12.40 -2.72
C SER A 135 12.16 12.18 -1.41
N TYR A 136 11.56 11.56 -0.39
CA TYR A 136 12.25 11.22 0.84
C TYR A 136 13.30 10.11 0.65
N GLY A 137 13.01 9.10 -0.17
CA GLY A 137 13.97 8.03 -0.48
C GLY A 137 15.16 8.49 -1.32
N SER A 138 14.93 9.36 -2.31
CA SER A 138 15.96 9.89 -3.21
C SER A 138 16.94 10.83 -2.50
N ASN A 139 16.47 11.64 -1.55
CA ASN A 139 17.34 12.54 -0.78
C ASN A 139 18.31 11.79 0.15
N MET A 140 18.00 10.55 0.55
CA MET A 140 18.96 9.70 1.29
C MET A 140 20.02 9.06 0.38
N THR A 141 19.74 8.90 -0.92
CA THR A 141 20.72 8.36 -1.89
C THR A 141 21.78 9.40 -2.27
N VAL A 142 21.48 10.70 -2.10
CA VAL A 142 22.39 11.81 -2.40
C VAL A 142 23.38 12.10 -1.26
N LEU A 143 23.12 11.65 -0.03
CA LEU A 143 24.10 11.71 1.07
C LEU A 143 25.13 10.58 0.94
N LYS A 144 26.02 10.71 -0.06
CA LYS A 144 27.30 9.98 -0.12
C LYS A 144 28.15 10.33 1.11
N PRO A 145 29.02 9.40 1.57
CA PRO A 145 29.62 9.43 2.89
C PRO A 145 30.50 10.66 3.08
N LEU A 146 30.33 11.36 4.21
CA LEU A 146 31.36 12.25 4.73
C LEU A 146 32.64 11.42 4.84
N GLY A 147 33.64 11.79 4.04
CA GLY A 147 34.93 11.13 3.99
C GLY A 147 35.50 10.97 5.39
N LYS A 148 36.19 9.85 5.64
CA LYS A 148 36.94 9.66 6.88
C LYS A 148 37.90 10.85 7.04
N PRO A 149 37.90 11.55 8.19
CA PRO A 149 38.97 12.48 8.48
C PRO A 149 40.27 11.68 8.59
N SER A 150 41.22 12.02 7.72
CA SER A 150 42.64 11.69 7.84
C SER A 150 43.26 12.41 9.02
#